data_AF-A0A024S4I7-F1
#
_entry.id   AF-A0A024S4I7-F1
#
_cell.length_a   1.000
_cell.length_b   1.000
_cell.length_c   1.000
_cell.angle_alpha   90.00
_cell.angle_beta   90.00
_cell.angle_gamma   90.00
#
_symmetry.space_group_name_H-M   'P 1'
#
loop_
_entity.id
_entity.type
_entity.pdbx_description
1 polymer ?
#
loop_
_entity_poly.entity_id
_entity_poly.type
_entity_poly.pdbx_seq_one_letter_code
_entity_poly.pdbx_strand_id
1 'polypeptide(L)'
;MGHADAFTRPLSFTTNGTFQVSIFEDLHFGENAWDTWGPQQDINSVKVINKVLDRESPGLVVLNGDLITGENTFLENSTLYVDQIVQPLVQRGLTWASTYGNHDHSFNISGAGILARERRWPNARTRSMVPGRAAGVSNYYLPVYAAGCSDELQCSPELLLWFFDSRGGFYFQERHPDGSQVGQPDWVDAGVVAWFRQTSQRFVARAGRTIPSLAFVHIPTEASQALQTERGQQASVDRHRQPGINDDYPVAQQAQGWCADGRNDGSCGYGGQDVPFMQAIASTPGLMAVFSGHDHGATWCYRWDRLVPGMTVAGQGVNLCFGQHSGYGGYGNWIRGSRQVRLDLRSLRAERWEAETWIRLESGDVVGDVVLNGTYGRDWYPATPNTMTYCPTCNYTVVTPGPGSFQRKMSPVRRRL
;
A
#
# COMPACT_ATOMS: atom_id res chain seq x y z
N MET A 1 7.65 -33.21 -13.79
CA MET A 1 8.47 -32.29 -12.96
C MET A 1 7.57 -31.13 -12.62
N GLY A 2 6.96 -31.22 -11.44
CA GLY A 2 5.65 -30.64 -11.14
C GLY A 2 5.68 -29.27 -10.48
N HIS A 3 4.52 -28.63 -10.48
CA HIS A 3 4.17 -27.26 -10.03
C HIS A 3 4.83 -26.68 -8.77
N ALA A 4 5.53 -27.46 -7.95
CA ALA A 4 6.25 -26.98 -6.77
C ALA A 4 7.44 -26.05 -7.11
N ASP A 5 8.06 -26.21 -8.28
CA ASP A 5 9.27 -25.47 -8.68
C ASP A 5 8.98 -24.04 -9.20
N ALA A 6 7.73 -23.71 -9.52
CA ALA A 6 7.39 -22.37 -10.04
C ALA A 6 7.39 -21.29 -8.94
N PHE A 7 7.10 -21.67 -7.70
CA PHE A 7 6.88 -20.72 -6.60
C PHE A 7 8.15 -20.26 -5.89
N THR A 8 9.22 -21.05 -5.98
CA THR A 8 10.54 -20.75 -5.41
C THR A 8 11.47 -20.07 -6.41
N ARG A 9 11.06 -19.94 -7.68
CA ARG A 9 11.88 -19.25 -8.68
C ARG A 9 12.04 -17.78 -8.36
N PRO A 10 13.16 -17.17 -8.78
CA PRO A 10 13.33 -15.73 -8.71
C PRO A 10 12.17 -15.03 -9.44
N LEU A 11 11.71 -13.89 -8.93
CA LEU A 11 10.83 -13.04 -9.72
C LEU A 11 11.59 -12.60 -10.96
N SER A 12 10.99 -12.70 -12.14
CA SER A 12 11.67 -12.35 -13.38
C SER A 12 10.75 -11.66 -14.37
N PHE A 13 11.33 -10.79 -15.18
CA PHE A 13 10.70 -10.34 -16.42
C PHE A 13 10.34 -11.55 -17.30
N THR A 14 9.26 -11.43 -18.06
CA THR A 14 8.92 -12.39 -19.11
C THR A 14 9.99 -12.42 -20.19
N THR A 15 9.97 -13.43 -21.05
CA THR A 15 10.86 -13.50 -22.23
C THR A 15 10.66 -12.31 -23.19
N ASN A 16 9.49 -11.67 -23.14
CA ASN A 16 9.19 -10.45 -23.90
C ASN A 16 9.69 -9.18 -23.19
N GLY A 17 10.31 -9.32 -22.02
CA GLY A 17 10.89 -8.20 -21.26
C GLY A 17 9.88 -7.40 -20.46
N THR A 18 8.70 -7.96 -20.13
CA THR A 18 7.69 -7.27 -19.31
C THR A 18 7.61 -7.84 -17.90
N PHE A 19 7.31 -7.01 -16.91
CA PHE A 19 6.96 -7.45 -15.56
C PHE A 19 5.75 -6.65 -15.08
N GLN A 20 4.71 -7.34 -14.63
CA GLN A 20 3.46 -6.72 -14.16
C GLN A 20 3.25 -7.01 -12.67
N VAL A 21 2.82 -5.99 -11.94
CA VAL A 21 2.35 -6.07 -10.55
C VAL A 21 0.87 -5.70 -10.51
N SER A 22 0.05 -6.53 -9.86
CA SER A 22 -1.32 -6.17 -9.47
C SER A 22 -1.35 -5.81 -8.00
N ILE A 23 -1.85 -4.63 -7.65
CA ILE A 23 -1.88 -4.10 -6.28
C ILE A 23 -3.33 -4.12 -5.80
N PHE A 24 -3.61 -4.91 -4.78
CA PHE A 24 -4.87 -4.92 -4.05
C PHE A 24 -4.62 -4.37 -2.66
N GLU A 25 -5.56 -3.63 -2.10
CA GLU A 25 -5.41 -2.91 -0.83
C GLU A 25 -6.77 -2.66 -0.20
N ASP A 26 -6.77 -2.41 1.10
CA ASP A 26 -7.98 -2.06 1.86
C ASP A 26 -9.07 -3.12 1.65
N LEU A 27 -8.71 -4.39 1.89
CA LEU A 27 -9.60 -5.54 1.68
C LEU A 27 -10.59 -5.71 2.84
N HIS A 28 -10.16 -5.37 4.06
CA HIS A 28 -10.97 -5.34 5.28
C HIS A 28 -11.76 -6.63 5.57
N PHE A 29 -11.13 -7.79 5.38
CA PHE A 29 -11.82 -9.05 5.64
C PHE A 29 -12.13 -9.23 7.13
N GLY A 30 -13.26 -9.89 7.42
CA GLY A 30 -13.69 -10.13 8.80
C GLY A 30 -14.34 -8.93 9.49
N GLU A 31 -14.64 -7.86 8.74
CA GLU A 31 -15.48 -6.77 9.22
C GLU A 31 -16.87 -7.28 9.60
N ASN A 32 -17.32 -6.92 10.80
CA ASN A 32 -18.62 -7.26 11.36
C ASN A 32 -19.00 -8.75 11.15
N ALA A 33 -18.03 -9.64 11.38
CA ALA A 33 -18.12 -11.09 11.13
C ALA A 33 -19.25 -11.82 11.89
N TRP A 34 -19.82 -11.19 12.92
CA TRP A 34 -20.92 -11.74 13.72
C TRP A 34 -22.32 -11.51 13.10
N ASP A 35 -22.43 -10.74 12.03
CA ASP A 35 -23.67 -10.55 11.27
C ASP A 35 -23.54 -11.19 9.88
N THR A 36 -24.68 -11.45 9.25
CA THR A 36 -24.82 -12.00 7.89
C THR A 36 -24.20 -11.12 6.80
N TRP A 37 -24.18 -9.80 6.96
CA TRP A 37 -23.68 -8.91 5.92
C TRP A 37 -22.15 -8.84 5.84
N GLY A 38 -21.42 -9.03 6.95
CA GLY A 38 -19.95 -9.03 6.98
C GLY A 38 -19.34 -10.10 6.07
N PRO A 39 -19.65 -11.40 6.25
CA PRO A 39 -19.22 -12.47 5.36
C PRO A 39 -19.65 -12.26 3.89
N GLN A 40 -20.75 -11.56 3.65
CA GLN A 40 -21.19 -11.25 2.29
C GLN A 40 -20.28 -10.21 1.61
N GLN A 41 -19.65 -9.31 2.37
CA GLN A 41 -18.60 -8.43 1.87
C GLN A 41 -17.38 -9.24 1.46
N ASP A 42 -16.88 -10.12 2.34
CA ASP A 42 -15.71 -10.97 2.07
C ASP A 42 -15.90 -11.79 0.78
N ILE A 43 -17.09 -12.39 0.60
CA ILE A 43 -17.46 -13.10 -0.63
C ILE A 43 -17.38 -12.19 -1.87
N ASN A 44 -17.84 -10.95 -1.76
CA ASN A 44 -17.81 -10.00 -2.88
C ASN A 44 -16.38 -9.48 -3.13
N SER A 45 -15.57 -9.25 -2.10
CA SER A 45 -14.14 -8.96 -2.23
C SER A 45 -13.41 -10.07 -2.99
N VAL A 46 -13.69 -11.34 -2.68
CA VAL A 46 -13.14 -12.48 -3.43
C VAL A 46 -13.59 -12.44 -4.90
N LYS A 47 -14.84 -12.06 -5.19
CA LYS A 47 -15.29 -11.88 -6.59
C LYS A 47 -14.52 -10.77 -7.30
N VAL A 48 -14.21 -9.66 -6.64
CA VAL A 48 -13.39 -8.57 -7.21
C VAL A 48 -12.00 -9.09 -7.56
N ILE A 49 -11.32 -9.76 -6.63
CA ILE A 49 -9.99 -10.35 -6.86
C ILE A 49 -10.03 -11.27 -8.09
N ASN A 50 -11.03 -12.17 -8.18
CA ASN A 50 -11.19 -13.05 -9.34
C ASN A 50 -11.42 -12.25 -10.64
N LYS A 51 -12.39 -11.32 -10.66
CA LYS A 51 -12.73 -10.54 -11.87
C LYS A 51 -11.54 -9.73 -12.41
N VAL A 52 -10.71 -9.17 -11.52
CA VAL A 52 -9.48 -8.47 -11.91
C VAL A 52 -8.48 -9.46 -12.49
N LEU A 53 -8.19 -10.55 -11.77
CA LEU A 53 -7.18 -11.54 -12.18
C LEU A 53 -7.60 -12.41 -13.37
N ASP A 54 -8.88 -12.42 -13.74
CA ASP A 54 -9.35 -13.02 -14.99
C ASP A 54 -8.98 -12.17 -16.23
N ARG A 55 -8.61 -10.90 -16.02
CA ARG A 55 -8.26 -9.93 -17.07
C ARG A 55 -6.80 -9.46 -17.03
N GLU A 56 -6.09 -9.79 -15.96
CA GLU A 56 -4.71 -9.37 -15.71
C GLU A 56 -3.81 -10.60 -15.51
N SER A 57 -2.57 -10.54 -15.97
CA SER A 57 -1.58 -11.63 -15.81
C SER A 57 -0.33 -11.13 -15.10
N PRO A 58 -0.41 -10.80 -13.81
CA PRO A 58 0.72 -10.28 -13.06
C PRO A 58 1.81 -11.33 -12.83
N GLY A 59 3.07 -10.87 -12.82
CA GLY A 59 4.20 -11.63 -12.30
C GLY A 59 4.28 -11.62 -10.77
N LEU A 60 3.61 -10.66 -10.12
CA LEU A 60 3.46 -10.58 -8.66
C LEU A 60 2.14 -9.89 -8.30
N VAL A 61 1.40 -10.46 -7.34
CA VAL A 61 0.30 -9.76 -6.67
C VAL A 61 0.80 -9.14 -5.37
N VAL A 62 0.51 -7.86 -5.15
CA VAL A 62 0.83 -7.14 -3.92
C VAL A 62 -0.47 -6.89 -3.15
N LEU A 63 -0.47 -7.24 -1.87
CA LEU A 63 -1.54 -6.93 -0.91
C LEU A 63 -1.04 -5.79 0.01
N ASN A 64 -1.47 -4.56 -0.23
CA ASN A 64 -0.85 -3.33 0.29
C ASN A 64 -1.53 -2.77 1.55
N GLY A 65 -1.68 -3.61 2.57
CA GLY A 65 -2.21 -3.24 3.89
C GLY A 65 -3.74 -3.25 4.00
N ASP A 66 -4.19 -3.19 5.25
CA ASP A 66 -5.57 -3.35 5.70
C ASP A 66 -6.24 -4.59 5.09
N LEU A 67 -5.55 -5.72 5.25
CA LEU A 67 -6.04 -7.01 4.78
C LEU A 67 -7.23 -7.46 5.64
N ILE A 68 -7.10 -7.28 6.94
CA ILE A 68 -8.06 -7.71 7.96
C ILE A 68 -8.58 -6.50 8.73
N THR A 69 -9.88 -6.48 9.04
CA THR A 69 -10.44 -5.56 10.03
C THR A 69 -10.15 -6.09 11.44
N GLY A 70 -8.97 -5.76 11.97
CA GLY A 70 -8.45 -6.29 13.23
C GLY A 70 -9.33 -6.02 14.45
N GLU A 71 -10.07 -4.92 14.44
CA GLU A 71 -10.97 -4.51 15.53
C GLU A 71 -12.18 -5.43 15.67
N ASN A 72 -12.48 -6.25 14.66
CA ASN A 72 -13.63 -7.16 14.63
C ASN A 72 -13.22 -8.63 14.71
N THR A 73 -11.92 -8.89 14.77
CA THR A 73 -11.35 -10.23 14.68
C THR A 73 -10.46 -10.56 15.88
N PHE A 74 -10.10 -11.83 15.99
CA PHE A 74 -9.20 -12.41 16.98
C PHE A 74 -8.12 -13.20 16.26
N LEU A 75 -6.97 -13.43 16.90
CA LEU A 75 -5.83 -14.10 16.26
C LEU A 75 -6.20 -15.43 15.59
N GLU A 76 -7.09 -16.20 16.20
CA GLU A 76 -7.52 -17.51 15.71
C GLU A 76 -8.36 -17.42 14.43
N ASN A 77 -9.19 -16.38 14.27
CA ASN A 77 -10.06 -16.23 13.10
C ASN A 77 -9.44 -15.33 12.01
N SER A 78 -8.63 -14.34 12.36
CA SER A 78 -7.94 -13.45 11.41
C SER A 78 -7.04 -14.24 10.46
N THR A 79 -6.40 -15.29 10.96
CA THR A 79 -5.60 -16.19 10.14
C THR A 79 -6.42 -17.02 9.13
N LEU A 80 -7.72 -17.22 9.34
CA LEU A 80 -8.57 -17.90 8.36
C LEU A 80 -9.03 -16.95 7.24
N TYR A 81 -9.17 -15.66 7.53
CA TYR A 81 -9.46 -14.65 6.52
C TYR A 81 -8.29 -14.44 5.55
N VAL A 82 -7.04 -14.56 6.03
CA VAL A 82 -5.86 -14.62 5.16
C VAL A 82 -6.00 -15.73 4.11
N ASP A 83 -6.49 -16.91 4.49
CA ASP A 83 -6.70 -18.01 3.54
C ASP A 83 -7.73 -17.65 2.46
N GLN A 84 -8.81 -16.95 2.82
CA GLN A 84 -9.83 -16.51 1.86
C GLN A 84 -9.28 -15.49 0.87
N ILE A 85 -8.49 -14.53 1.34
CA ILE A 85 -7.83 -13.51 0.52
C ILE A 85 -6.91 -14.15 -0.51
N VAL A 86 -6.09 -15.11 -0.09
CA VAL A 86 -5.04 -15.67 -0.95
C VAL A 86 -5.50 -16.89 -1.76
N GLN A 87 -6.66 -17.48 -1.45
CA GLN A 87 -7.18 -18.64 -2.18
C GLN A 87 -7.24 -18.41 -3.70
N PRO A 88 -7.76 -17.28 -4.23
CA PRO A 88 -7.76 -17.01 -5.67
C PRO A 88 -6.35 -16.96 -6.28
N LEU A 89 -5.35 -16.55 -5.50
CA LEU A 89 -3.95 -16.44 -5.93
C LEU A 89 -3.31 -17.83 -5.96
N VAL A 90 -3.52 -18.62 -4.90
CA VAL A 90 -3.06 -20.00 -4.78
C VAL A 90 -3.63 -20.87 -5.89
N GLN A 91 -4.94 -20.79 -6.16
CA GLN A 91 -5.59 -21.57 -7.21
C GLN A 91 -5.06 -21.25 -8.61
N ARG A 92 -4.67 -20.00 -8.86
CA ARG A 92 -4.07 -19.56 -10.13
C ARG A 92 -2.57 -19.83 -10.21
N GLY A 93 -1.95 -20.30 -9.13
CA GLY A 93 -0.49 -20.41 -9.04
C GLY A 93 0.22 -19.06 -9.19
N LEU A 94 -0.41 -17.97 -8.75
CA LEU A 94 0.20 -16.64 -8.71
C LEU A 94 1.02 -16.49 -7.44
N THR A 95 2.21 -15.90 -7.57
CA THR A 95 3.01 -15.52 -6.41
C THR A 95 2.60 -14.15 -5.92
N TRP A 96 2.70 -13.94 -4.60
CA TRP A 96 2.19 -12.74 -3.97
C TRP A 96 3.04 -12.31 -2.78
N ALA A 97 2.93 -11.04 -2.43
CA ALA A 97 3.63 -10.41 -1.33
C ALA A 97 2.71 -9.38 -0.66
N SER A 98 2.95 -9.05 0.60
CA SER A 98 2.11 -8.12 1.35
C SER A 98 2.92 -7.10 2.16
N THR A 99 2.31 -5.97 2.44
CA THR A 99 2.66 -5.13 3.59
C THR A 99 1.41 -4.88 4.42
N TYR A 100 1.55 -4.39 5.64
CA TYR A 100 0.45 -4.27 6.59
C TYR A 100 0.06 -2.82 6.85
N GLY A 101 -1.23 -2.64 7.14
CA GLY A 101 -1.83 -1.36 7.49
C GLY A 101 -2.22 -1.27 8.96
N ASN A 102 -2.83 -0.16 9.35
CA ASN A 102 -3.21 0.07 10.73
C ASN A 102 -4.29 -0.91 11.23
N HIS A 103 -5.15 -1.43 10.37
CA HIS A 103 -6.17 -2.41 10.75
C HIS A 103 -5.63 -3.82 10.91
N ASP A 104 -4.47 -4.14 10.32
CA ASP A 104 -3.76 -5.40 10.53
C ASP A 104 -3.08 -5.47 11.92
N HIS A 105 -3.15 -4.37 12.68
CA HIS A 105 -2.58 -4.18 14.00
C HIS A 105 -3.66 -3.76 15.01
N SER A 106 -4.22 -4.71 15.74
CA SER A 106 -5.23 -4.44 16.77
C SER A 106 -4.95 -5.21 18.05
N PHE A 107 -5.71 -4.96 19.11
CA PHE A 107 -5.46 -5.58 20.41
C PHE A 107 -5.52 -7.12 20.38
N ASN A 108 -6.40 -7.68 19.54
CA ASN A 108 -6.63 -9.12 19.44
C ASN A 108 -5.93 -9.80 18.25
N ILE A 109 -5.22 -9.06 17.39
CA ILE A 109 -4.50 -9.61 16.24
C ILE A 109 -3.10 -9.02 16.13
N SER A 110 -2.23 -9.60 15.30
CA SER A 110 -0.92 -9.01 15.05
C SER A 110 -0.47 -9.25 13.62
N GLY A 111 0.23 -8.28 13.03
CA GLY A 111 0.92 -8.47 11.75
C GLY A 111 1.88 -9.68 11.77
N ALA A 112 2.47 -10.01 12.93
CA ALA A 112 3.30 -11.21 13.08
C ALA A 112 2.48 -12.51 12.92
N GLY A 113 1.25 -12.53 13.43
CA GLY A 113 0.30 -13.63 13.23
C GLY A 113 -0.14 -13.75 11.77
N ILE A 114 -0.42 -12.62 11.11
CA ILE A 114 -0.72 -12.57 9.67
C ILE A 114 0.46 -13.15 8.89
N LEU A 115 1.69 -12.63 9.08
CA LEU A 115 2.90 -13.13 8.43
C LEU A 115 3.13 -14.62 8.64
N ALA A 116 2.94 -15.11 9.87
CA ALA A 116 3.10 -16.52 10.20
C ALA A 116 2.09 -17.40 9.44
N ARG A 117 0.88 -16.90 9.20
CA ARG A 117 -0.13 -17.59 8.41
C ARG A 117 0.19 -17.55 6.92
N GLU A 118 0.55 -16.39 6.40
CA GLU A 118 0.94 -16.19 5.00
C GLU A 118 2.06 -17.16 4.57
N ARG A 119 3.07 -17.33 5.43
CA ARG A 119 4.21 -18.24 5.22
C ARG A 119 3.85 -19.73 5.11
N ARG A 120 2.61 -20.12 5.39
CA ARG A 120 2.14 -21.50 5.14
C ARG A 120 1.92 -21.78 3.67
N TRP A 121 1.84 -20.74 2.84
CA TRP A 121 1.64 -20.86 1.40
C TRP A 121 2.97 -20.78 0.64
N PRO A 122 3.30 -21.74 -0.24
CA PRO A 122 4.59 -21.78 -0.92
C PRO A 122 4.80 -20.63 -1.91
N ASN A 123 3.71 -20.00 -2.36
CA ASN A 123 3.72 -18.88 -3.30
C ASN A 123 3.74 -17.50 -2.62
N ALA A 124 3.76 -17.45 -1.28
CA ALA A 124 3.92 -16.23 -0.50
C ALA A 124 5.39 -15.78 -0.47
N ARG A 125 5.63 -14.49 -0.69
CA ARG A 125 6.97 -13.88 -0.69
C ARG A 125 7.18 -12.86 0.43
N THR A 126 6.19 -12.62 1.28
CA THR A 126 6.29 -11.67 2.39
C THR A 126 7.39 -12.08 3.37
N ARG A 127 8.24 -11.11 3.73
CA ARG A 127 9.38 -11.31 4.62
C ARG A 127 9.40 -10.28 5.73
N SER A 128 10.23 -10.53 6.72
CA SER A 128 10.54 -9.60 7.81
C SER A 128 12.05 -9.55 7.92
N MET A 129 12.65 -8.47 7.41
CA MET A 129 14.11 -8.32 7.30
C MET A 129 14.69 -7.31 8.29
N VAL A 130 13.85 -6.52 8.95
CA VAL A 130 14.26 -5.55 9.96
C VAL A 130 13.76 -6.02 11.32
N PRO A 131 14.66 -6.43 12.24
CA PRO A 131 14.25 -6.90 13.56
C PRO A 131 13.91 -5.72 14.47
N GLY A 132 13.14 -6.02 15.52
CA GLY A 132 12.85 -5.10 16.60
C GLY A 132 11.41 -4.62 16.59
N ARG A 133 10.84 -4.47 17.79
CA ARG A 133 9.44 -4.08 17.99
C ARG A 133 9.07 -2.78 17.27
N ALA A 134 9.96 -1.80 17.29
CA ALA A 134 9.72 -0.51 16.66
C ALA A 134 9.68 -0.60 15.12
N ALA A 135 10.32 -1.60 14.50
CA ALA A 135 10.37 -1.68 13.04
C ALA A 135 9.01 -2.03 12.41
N GLY A 136 8.09 -2.66 13.15
CA GLY A 136 6.95 -3.36 12.55
C GLY A 136 7.34 -4.76 12.08
N VAL A 137 6.57 -5.32 11.15
CA VAL A 137 6.66 -6.73 10.74
C VAL A 137 7.09 -6.87 9.28
N SER A 138 6.42 -6.21 8.33
CA SER A 138 6.53 -6.47 6.88
C SER A 138 7.53 -5.56 6.14
N ASN A 139 8.73 -5.36 6.71
CA ASN A 139 9.81 -4.59 6.06
C ASN A 139 10.79 -5.51 5.32
N TYR A 140 10.82 -5.43 3.99
CA TYR A 140 11.66 -6.30 3.15
C TYR A 140 11.77 -5.78 1.71
N TYR A 141 12.58 -6.46 0.90
CA TYR A 141 12.64 -6.23 -0.53
C TYR A 141 12.51 -7.55 -1.29
N LEU A 142 12.07 -7.45 -2.55
CA LEU A 142 12.09 -8.53 -3.53
C LEU A 142 12.85 -8.09 -4.78
N PRO A 143 13.95 -8.77 -5.16
CA PRO A 143 14.62 -8.53 -6.42
C PRO A 143 13.86 -9.18 -7.57
N VAL A 144 13.84 -8.51 -8.73
CA VAL A 144 13.29 -9.00 -9.99
C VAL A 144 14.40 -9.04 -11.03
N TYR A 145 14.56 -10.18 -11.69
CA TYR A 145 15.69 -10.47 -12.58
C TYR A 145 15.27 -10.51 -14.05
N ALA A 146 16.23 -10.45 -14.97
CA ALA A 146 15.98 -10.76 -16.37
C ALA A 146 15.44 -12.20 -16.55
N ALA A 147 14.72 -12.42 -17.64
CA ALA A 147 14.22 -13.76 -18.00
C ALA A 147 15.37 -14.79 -18.03
N GLY A 148 15.11 -16.00 -17.54
CA GLY A 148 16.07 -17.10 -17.56
C GLY A 148 17.08 -17.10 -16.41
N CYS A 149 17.03 -16.12 -15.50
CA CYS A 149 17.80 -16.20 -14.26
C CYS A 149 17.30 -17.39 -13.40
N SER A 150 18.18 -18.35 -13.14
CA SER A 150 17.90 -19.55 -12.34
C SER A 150 18.62 -19.56 -10.99
N ASP A 151 19.63 -18.70 -10.81
CA ASP A 151 20.40 -18.54 -9.57
C ASP A 151 20.59 -17.07 -9.24
N GLU A 152 19.92 -16.61 -8.18
CA GLU A 152 19.97 -15.22 -7.68
C GLU A 152 21.38 -14.76 -7.30
N LEU A 153 22.30 -15.68 -7.00
CA LEU A 153 23.68 -15.36 -6.65
C LEU A 153 24.51 -14.97 -7.88
N GLN A 154 24.11 -15.46 -9.06
CA GLN A 154 24.83 -15.26 -10.32
C GLN A 154 24.23 -14.13 -11.18
N CYS A 155 23.00 -13.72 -10.91
CA CYS A 155 22.32 -12.65 -11.64
C CYS A 155 22.36 -11.32 -10.88
N SER A 156 22.41 -10.22 -11.62
CA SER A 156 22.13 -8.88 -11.07
C SER A 156 20.64 -8.56 -11.22
N PRO A 157 19.95 -8.05 -10.18
CA PRO A 157 18.56 -7.63 -10.31
C PRO A 157 18.39 -6.49 -11.34
N GLU A 158 17.28 -6.53 -12.06
CA GLU A 158 16.87 -5.49 -13.02
C GLU A 158 15.89 -4.49 -12.38
N LEU A 159 15.18 -4.91 -11.33
CA LEU A 159 14.24 -4.09 -10.57
C LEU A 159 14.24 -4.54 -9.10
N LEU A 160 14.10 -3.59 -8.17
CA LEU A 160 13.87 -3.87 -6.76
C LEU A 160 12.44 -3.45 -6.38
N LEU A 161 11.76 -4.28 -5.61
CA LEU A 161 10.47 -3.97 -5.00
C LEU A 161 10.67 -3.83 -3.50
N TRP A 162 10.38 -2.66 -2.94
CA TRP A 162 10.52 -2.36 -1.51
C TRP A 162 9.17 -2.38 -0.82
N PHE A 163 9.10 -3.02 0.35
CA PHE A 163 7.89 -3.10 1.17
C PHE A 163 8.21 -2.52 2.53
N PHE A 164 7.36 -1.59 2.96
CA PHE A 164 7.51 -0.87 4.21
C PHE A 164 6.26 -1.01 5.06
N ASP A 165 6.46 -1.29 6.33
CA ASP A 165 5.43 -1.34 7.35
C ASP A 165 5.33 0.04 8.01
N SER A 166 4.28 0.79 7.68
CA SER A 166 3.97 2.07 8.31
C SER A 166 3.32 1.91 9.69
N ARG A 167 3.00 0.68 10.11
CA ARG A 167 2.39 0.35 11.40
C ARG A 167 1.01 1.02 11.56
N GLY A 168 0.77 1.67 12.70
CA GLY A 168 -0.53 2.18 13.12
C GLY A 168 -1.33 1.16 13.95
N GLY A 169 -2.53 1.55 14.37
CA GLY A 169 -3.39 0.71 15.21
C GLY A 169 -2.85 0.51 16.63
N PHE A 170 -2.95 -0.70 17.17
CA PHE A 170 -2.60 -1.02 18.56
C PHE A 170 -1.61 -2.19 18.68
N TYR A 171 -0.80 -2.18 19.74
CA TYR A 171 0.05 -3.31 20.08
C TYR A 171 -0.78 -4.49 20.60
N PHE A 172 -0.39 -5.70 20.19
CA PHE A 172 -1.09 -6.93 20.54
C PHE A 172 -1.10 -7.18 22.04
N GLN A 173 -2.30 -7.30 22.63
CA GLN A 173 -2.53 -7.58 24.05
C GLN A 173 -1.89 -6.60 25.04
N GLU A 174 -1.53 -5.39 24.61
CA GLU A 174 -0.92 -4.38 25.50
C GLU A 174 -1.95 -3.32 25.93
N ARG A 175 -1.99 -3.02 27.23
CA ARG A 175 -2.82 -1.95 27.81
C ARG A 175 -2.00 -1.05 28.73
N HIS A 176 -2.39 0.22 28.78
CA HIS A 176 -1.99 1.13 29.83
C HIS A 176 -2.63 0.74 31.17
N PRO A 177 -2.12 1.25 32.32
CA PRO A 177 -2.69 0.97 33.64
C PRO A 177 -4.17 1.37 33.80
N ASP A 178 -4.66 2.33 33.01
CA ASP A 178 -6.06 2.76 33.00
C ASP A 178 -6.98 1.85 32.16
N GLY A 179 -6.43 0.79 31.56
CA GLY A 179 -7.14 -0.18 30.73
C GLY A 179 -7.26 0.19 29.26
N SER A 180 -6.82 1.37 28.83
CA SER A 180 -6.78 1.75 27.41
C SER A 180 -5.72 0.92 26.65
N GLN A 181 -5.96 0.66 25.36
CA GLN A 181 -5.02 -0.10 24.51
C GLN A 181 -3.81 0.77 24.16
N VAL A 182 -2.62 0.16 24.10
CA VAL A 182 -1.39 0.89 23.74
C VAL A 182 -1.32 1.05 22.21
N GLY A 183 -1.41 2.28 21.72
CA GLY A 183 -1.32 2.60 20.30
C GLY A 183 0.09 2.39 19.73
N GLN A 184 0.17 2.08 18.44
CA GLN A 184 1.44 2.06 17.70
C GLN A 184 1.68 3.40 16.98
N PRO A 185 2.94 3.81 16.81
CA PRO A 185 3.30 4.78 15.78
C PRO A 185 2.76 4.39 14.41
N ASP A 186 2.43 5.37 13.57
CA ASP A 186 1.82 5.23 12.23
C ASP A 186 2.73 5.83 11.13
N TRP A 187 4.03 5.53 11.22
CA TRP A 187 5.02 5.88 10.19
C TRP A 187 6.07 4.76 10.03
N VAL A 188 6.81 4.76 8.92
CA VAL A 188 7.99 3.90 8.76
C VAL A 188 9.11 4.31 9.74
N ASP A 189 9.54 3.39 10.59
CA ASP A 189 10.53 3.65 11.63
C ASP A 189 11.92 4.05 11.09
N ALA A 190 12.63 4.91 11.82
CA ALA A 190 13.97 5.37 11.42
C ALA A 190 14.99 4.21 11.27
N GLY A 191 14.85 3.12 12.03
CA GLY A 191 15.66 1.92 11.86
C GLY A 191 15.41 1.22 10.52
N VAL A 192 14.16 1.19 10.06
CA VAL A 192 13.79 0.69 8.72
C VAL A 192 14.36 1.60 7.64
N VAL A 193 14.28 2.92 7.82
CA VAL A 193 14.89 3.90 6.90
C VAL A 193 16.40 3.68 6.76
N ALA A 194 17.09 3.49 7.89
CA ALA A 194 18.53 3.21 7.89
C ALA A 194 18.85 1.89 7.15
N TRP A 195 18.07 0.84 7.39
CA TRP A 195 18.19 -0.43 6.69
C TRP A 195 17.98 -0.28 5.18
N PHE A 196 16.95 0.45 4.75
CA PHE A 196 16.64 0.68 3.35
C PHE A 196 17.79 1.38 2.63
N ARG A 197 18.29 2.49 3.20
CA ARG A 197 19.41 3.25 2.61
C ARG A 197 20.67 2.40 2.49
N GLN A 198 21.04 1.68 3.55
CA GLN A 198 22.22 0.81 3.53
C GLN A 198 22.06 -0.33 2.52
N THR A 199 20.88 -0.94 2.44
CA THR A 199 20.61 -2.05 1.53
C THR A 199 20.60 -1.60 0.08
N SER A 200 19.95 -0.47 -0.23
CA SER A 200 19.95 0.15 -1.56
C SER A 200 21.38 0.47 -2.01
N GLN A 201 22.20 1.10 -1.14
CA GLN A 201 23.61 1.38 -1.44
C GLN A 201 24.43 0.12 -1.71
N ARG A 202 24.17 -0.98 -0.97
CA ARG A 202 24.85 -2.27 -1.23
C ARG A 202 24.47 -2.86 -2.59
N PHE A 203 23.21 -2.74 -3.01
CA PHE A 203 22.79 -3.17 -4.34
C PHE A 203 23.48 -2.37 -5.44
N VAL A 204 23.53 -1.05 -5.31
CA VAL A 204 24.22 -0.17 -6.27
C VAL A 204 25.72 -0.50 -6.32
N ALA A 205 26.36 -0.64 -5.16
CA ALA A 205 27.79 -0.97 -5.09
C ALA A 205 28.10 -2.34 -5.72
N ARG A 206 27.26 -3.35 -5.51
CA ARG A 206 27.43 -4.69 -6.09
C ARG A 206 27.16 -4.71 -7.59
N ALA A 207 26.15 -3.99 -8.07
CA ALA A 207 25.76 -3.98 -9.47
C ALA A 207 26.61 -3.03 -10.33
N GLY A 208 27.29 -2.05 -9.72
CA GLY A 208 28.01 -1.00 -10.43
C GLY A 208 27.10 0.00 -11.16
N ARG A 209 25.79 -0.02 -10.88
CA ARG A 209 24.77 0.85 -11.48
C ARG A 209 23.58 1.03 -10.53
N THR A 210 22.80 2.08 -10.75
CA THR A 210 21.48 2.21 -10.13
C THR A 210 20.57 1.07 -10.59
N ILE A 211 19.87 0.45 -9.64
CA ILE A 211 18.80 -0.51 -9.94
C ILE A 211 17.47 0.23 -9.75
N PRO A 212 16.64 0.37 -10.79
CA PRO A 212 15.34 1.02 -10.65
C PRO A 212 14.48 0.26 -9.65
N SER A 213 13.54 0.96 -9.01
CA SER A 213 12.73 0.37 -7.96
C SER A 213 11.33 0.96 -7.83
N LEU A 214 10.45 0.18 -7.20
CA LEU A 214 9.12 0.58 -6.74
C LEU A 214 9.03 0.35 -5.23
N ALA A 215 8.18 1.10 -4.54
CA ALA A 215 7.92 0.94 -3.12
C ALA A 215 6.43 0.81 -2.82
N PHE A 216 6.12 0.05 -1.77
CA PHE A 216 4.78 -0.20 -1.25
C PHE A 216 4.77 0.10 0.25
N VAL A 217 3.86 0.95 0.69
CA VAL A 217 3.65 1.34 2.08
C VAL A 217 2.17 1.64 2.25
N HIS A 218 1.55 1.21 3.33
CA HIS A 218 0.10 1.34 3.42
C HIS A 218 -0.35 2.80 3.63
N ILE A 219 0.15 3.46 4.68
CA ILE A 219 -0.20 4.85 5.00
C ILE A 219 0.65 5.81 4.14
N PRO A 220 0.07 6.76 3.40
CA PRO A 220 0.81 7.68 2.56
C PRO A 220 1.64 8.68 3.38
N THR A 221 2.74 9.19 2.82
CA THR A 221 3.57 10.19 3.49
C THR A 221 2.90 11.57 3.57
N GLU A 222 3.40 12.43 4.46
CA GLU A 222 2.97 13.85 4.54
C GLU A 222 3.09 14.57 3.19
N ALA A 223 4.05 14.18 2.34
CA ALA A 223 4.18 14.73 0.99
C ALA A 223 2.89 14.58 0.16
N SER A 224 2.14 13.49 0.34
CA SER A 224 0.89 13.24 -0.38
C SER A 224 -0.20 14.23 0.06
N GLN A 225 -0.36 14.43 1.37
CA GLN A 225 -1.29 15.43 1.91
C GLN A 225 -0.89 16.85 1.51
N ALA A 226 0.39 17.19 1.64
CA ALA A 226 0.88 18.53 1.32
C ALA A 226 0.65 18.87 -0.15
N LEU A 227 0.95 17.96 -1.08
CA LEU A 227 0.67 18.14 -2.51
C LEU A 227 -0.81 18.28 -2.82
N GLN A 228 -1.66 17.48 -2.15
CA GLN A 228 -3.10 17.54 -2.32
C GLN A 228 -3.69 18.88 -1.85
N THR A 229 -3.17 19.44 -0.76
CA THR A 229 -3.76 20.58 -0.05
C THR A 229 -3.15 21.94 -0.39
N GLU A 230 -1.95 22.00 -0.99
CA GLU A 230 -1.19 23.24 -1.26
C GLU A 230 -2.01 24.33 -1.96
N ARG A 231 -2.90 23.94 -2.87
CA ARG A 231 -3.71 24.85 -3.70
C ARG A 231 -5.15 25.00 -3.21
N GLY A 232 -5.47 24.39 -2.07
CA GLY A 232 -6.83 24.28 -1.54
C GLY A 232 -7.69 23.29 -2.33
N GLN A 233 -8.85 22.94 -1.76
CA GLN A 233 -9.70 21.86 -2.25
C GLN A 233 -10.20 22.05 -3.70
N GLN A 234 -10.51 23.29 -4.09
CA GLN A 234 -11.04 23.59 -5.44
C GLN A 234 -10.00 23.46 -6.56
N ALA A 235 -8.72 23.61 -6.23
CA ALA A 235 -7.61 23.53 -7.18
C ALA A 235 -6.60 22.44 -6.75
N SER A 236 -7.11 21.42 -6.05
CA SER A 236 -6.37 20.22 -5.64
C SER A 236 -5.93 19.42 -6.89
N VAL A 237 -5.65 18.12 -6.72
CA VAL A 237 -5.24 17.19 -7.78
C VAL A 237 -6.04 17.42 -9.08
N ASP A 238 -5.33 17.72 -10.18
CA ASP A 238 -5.96 18.02 -11.46
C ASP A 238 -6.41 16.71 -12.11
N ARG A 239 -7.73 16.50 -12.20
CA ARG A 239 -8.32 15.25 -12.71
C ARG A 239 -7.91 14.86 -14.14
N HIS A 240 -7.33 15.77 -14.91
CA HIS A 240 -6.87 15.53 -16.29
C HIS A 240 -5.35 15.45 -16.42
N ARG A 241 -4.57 15.90 -15.42
CA ARG A 241 -3.12 15.69 -15.39
C ARG A 241 -2.69 14.59 -14.42
N GLN A 242 -3.54 14.33 -13.43
CA GLN A 242 -3.47 13.29 -12.41
C GLN A 242 -4.82 12.55 -12.32
N PRO A 243 -5.22 11.80 -13.37
CA PRO A 243 -6.50 11.11 -13.39
C PRO A 243 -6.62 10.13 -12.21
N GLY A 244 -7.67 10.30 -11.41
CA GLY A 244 -7.98 9.51 -10.23
C GLY A 244 -9.12 10.15 -9.43
N ILE A 245 -9.73 9.37 -8.55
CA ILE A 245 -10.69 9.85 -7.55
C ILE A 245 -9.90 10.58 -6.47
N ASN A 246 -10.44 11.70 -5.95
CA ASN A 246 -9.80 12.56 -4.95
C ASN A 246 -10.83 13.01 -3.90
N ASP A 247 -11.59 12.07 -3.37
CA ASP A 247 -12.74 12.35 -2.50
C ASP A 247 -12.36 12.39 -1.02
N ASP A 248 -11.31 11.67 -0.61
CA ASP A 248 -10.70 11.83 0.71
C ASP A 248 -9.87 13.12 0.73
N TYR A 249 -10.38 14.16 1.41
CA TYR A 249 -9.70 15.45 1.51
C TYR A 249 -9.77 16.02 2.95
N PRO A 250 -8.62 16.28 3.60
CA PRO A 250 -7.28 15.84 3.19
C PRO A 250 -7.12 14.31 3.31
N VAL A 251 -6.23 13.72 2.52
CA VAL A 251 -5.76 12.33 2.71
C VAL A 251 -5.05 12.19 4.06
N ALA A 252 -5.21 11.06 4.73
CA ALA A 252 -4.59 10.79 6.02
C ALA A 252 -3.15 10.30 5.86
N GLN A 253 -2.22 11.11 6.36
CA GLN A 253 -0.79 10.86 6.22
C GLN A 253 -0.21 10.04 7.38
N GLN A 254 1.01 9.55 7.19
CA GLN A 254 1.83 9.05 8.28
C GLN A 254 2.07 10.11 9.35
N ALA A 255 2.17 9.67 10.60
CA ALA A 255 2.34 10.54 11.77
C ALA A 255 1.16 11.51 12.01
N GLN A 256 -0.03 11.20 11.49
CA GLN A 256 -1.22 12.01 11.73
C GLN A 256 -1.59 11.93 13.22
N GLY A 257 -1.74 13.09 13.86
CA GLY A 257 -2.05 13.20 15.29
C GLY A 257 -0.84 13.15 16.22
N TRP A 258 0.37 12.89 15.69
CA TRP A 258 1.58 12.82 16.49
C TRP A 258 2.35 14.14 16.53
N CYS A 259 2.55 14.66 17.74
CA CYS A 259 3.36 15.85 18.02
C CYS A 259 4.85 15.59 17.87
N ALA A 260 5.61 16.63 17.53
CA ALA A 260 7.07 16.54 17.40
C ALA A 260 7.78 16.01 18.66
N ASP A 261 7.16 16.16 19.84
CA ASP A 261 7.65 15.63 21.12
C ASP A 261 7.25 14.17 21.40
N GLY A 262 6.52 13.52 20.48
CA GLY A 262 6.07 12.14 20.56
C GLY A 262 4.70 11.93 21.21
N ARG A 263 3.99 12.99 21.63
CA ARG A 263 2.61 12.87 22.13
C ARG A 263 1.63 12.60 20.99
N ASN A 264 0.54 11.87 21.28
CA ASN A 264 -0.58 11.63 20.36
C ASN A 264 -1.91 11.91 21.09
N ASP A 265 -2.10 13.17 21.49
CA ASP A 265 -3.25 13.64 22.29
C ASP A 265 -4.08 14.70 21.55
N GLY A 266 -3.80 14.92 20.27
CA GLY A 266 -4.47 15.92 19.43
C GLY A 266 -4.18 17.38 19.81
N SER A 267 -3.18 17.65 20.65
CA SER A 267 -2.85 19.01 21.10
C SER A 267 -1.98 19.82 20.13
N CYS A 268 -1.56 19.23 19.01
CA CYS A 268 -0.60 19.78 18.07
C CYS A 268 -0.95 19.40 16.63
N GLY A 269 -0.31 20.07 15.66
CA GLY A 269 -0.30 19.61 14.27
C GLY A 269 0.72 18.48 14.06
N TYR A 270 0.84 18.07 12.80
CA TYR A 270 1.83 17.08 12.33
C TYR A 270 3.25 17.36 12.85
N GLY A 271 3.89 16.33 13.39
CA GLY A 271 5.13 16.42 14.15
C GLY A 271 6.42 16.12 13.38
N GLY A 272 6.35 15.67 12.12
CA GLY A 272 7.55 15.43 11.31
C GLY A 272 8.21 14.06 11.45
N GLN A 273 7.53 13.06 12.02
CA GLN A 273 8.14 11.78 12.37
C GLN A 273 8.48 10.93 11.14
N ASP A 274 7.78 11.10 10.02
CA ASP A 274 8.08 10.43 8.75
C ASP A 274 9.06 11.23 7.85
N VAL A 275 9.58 12.38 8.31
CA VAL A 275 10.61 13.15 7.58
C VAL A 275 11.82 12.29 7.17
N PRO A 276 12.38 11.39 8.01
CA PRO A 276 13.47 10.51 7.59
C PRO A 276 13.08 9.59 6.42
N PHE A 277 11.84 9.08 6.41
CA PHE A 277 11.35 8.23 5.34
C PHE A 277 11.14 9.03 4.06
N MET A 278 10.50 10.21 4.15
CA MET A 278 10.35 11.15 3.04
C MET A 278 11.70 11.53 2.41
N GLN A 279 12.73 11.82 3.22
CA GLN A 279 14.08 12.08 2.73
C GLN A 279 14.65 10.88 1.98
N ALA A 280 14.46 9.66 2.50
CA ALA A 280 15.00 8.45 1.90
C ALA A 280 14.33 8.15 0.55
N ILE A 281 12.99 8.21 0.46
CA ILE A 281 12.30 7.97 -0.82
C ILE A 281 12.58 9.07 -1.84
N ALA A 282 12.67 10.34 -1.41
CA ALA A 282 12.94 11.45 -2.32
C ALA A 282 14.36 11.41 -2.89
N SER A 283 15.34 10.95 -2.10
CA SER A 283 16.76 10.99 -2.50
C SER A 283 17.32 9.69 -3.05
N THR A 284 16.52 8.61 -3.11
CA THR A 284 16.99 7.32 -3.64
C THR A 284 16.95 7.31 -5.17
N PRO A 285 18.10 7.25 -5.87
CA PRO A 285 18.11 7.21 -7.33
C PRO A 285 17.38 5.97 -7.85
N GLY A 286 16.59 6.15 -8.91
CA GLY A 286 15.86 5.06 -9.56
C GLY A 286 14.60 4.60 -8.82
N LEU A 287 14.23 5.18 -7.67
CA LEU A 287 12.91 4.94 -7.08
C LEU A 287 11.84 5.68 -7.88
N MET A 288 11.06 4.94 -8.67
CA MET A 288 10.12 5.52 -9.64
C MET A 288 8.80 5.95 -8.98
N ALA A 289 8.27 5.11 -8.08
CA ALA A 289 7.00 5.35 -7.44
C ALA A 289 6.90 4.69 -6.05
N VAL A 290 6.07 5.29 -5.20
CA VAL A 290 5.61 4.77 -3.91
C VAL A 290 4.09 4.59 -4.01
N PHE A 291 3.59 3.39 -3.71
CA PHE A 291 2.16 3.08 -3.76
C PHE A 291 1.59 2.89 -2.35
N SER A 292 0.45 3.53 -2.10
CA SER A 292 -0.28 3.56 -0.83
C SER A 292 -1.75 3.21 -1.00
N GLY A 293 -2.35 2.67 0.07
CA GLY A 293 -3.80 2.46 0.20
C GLY A 293 -4.36 3.48 1.20
N HIS A 294 -5.06 3.00 2.24
CA HIS A 294 -5.49 3.74 3.44
C HIS A 294 -6.61 4.76 3.21
N ASP A 295 -6.47 5.59 2.18
CA ASP A 295 -7.46 6.56 1.73
C ASP A 295 -8.29 5.97 0.57
N HIS A 296 -9.40 5.30 0.90
CA HIS A 296 -10.19 4.48 -0.03
C HIS A 296 -10.80 5.26 -1.22
N GLY A 297 -10.94 6.59 -1.06
CA GLY A 297 -11.44 7.54 -2.05
C GLY A 297 -10.34 8.32 -2.77
N ALA A 298 -9.08 7.94 -2.63
CA ALA A 298 -7.95 8.47 -3.40
C ALA A 298 -7.44 7.40 -4.37
N THR A 299 -7.29 7.76 -5.66
CA THR A 299 -6.76 6.82 -6.68
C THR A 299 -5.83 7.48 -7.70
N TRP A 300 -5.28 8.66 -7.36
CA TRP A 300 -4.40 9.43 -8.23
C TRP A 300 -2.92 9.12 -7.96
N CYS A 301 -2.06 9.50 -8.91
CA CYS A 301 -0.62 9.64 -8.67
C CYS A 301 -0.22 11.12 -8.68
N TYR A 302 0.88 11.49 -8.04
CA TYR A 302 1.41 12.84 -8.11
C TYR A 302 2.94 12.81 -8.14
N ARG A 303 3.54 13.50 -9.11
CA ARG A 303 5.00 13.63 -9.21
C ARG A 303 5.49 14.65 -8.18
N TRP A 304 6.26 14.20 -7.20
CA TRP A 304 6.84 15.06 -6.17
C TRP A 304 8.26 15.49 -6.57
N ASP A 305 8.40 16.66 -7.18
CA ASP A 305 9.63 17.15 -7.81
C ASP A 305 10.16 18.48 -7.24
N ARG A 306 9.60 18.91 -6.10
CA ARG A 306 9.94 20.19 -5.47
C ARG A 306 9.67 20.19 -3.98
N LEU A 307 10.10 21.26 -3.32
CA LEU A 307 9.63 21.61 -1.99
C LEU A 307 8.19 22.14 -2.07
N VAL A 308 7.30 21.54 -1.27
CA VAL A 308 5.92 22.03 -1.09
C VAL A 308 5.88 22.95 0.13
N PRO A 309 5.14 24.07 0.11
CA PRO A 309 5.01 24.95 1.27
C PRO A 309 4.60 24.19 2.53
N GLY A 310 5.29 24.46 3.65
CA GLY A 310 5.08 23.77 4.93
C GLY A 310 5.91 22.51 5.13
N MET A 311 6.52 21.95 4.08
CA MET A 311 7.42 20.81 4.20
C MET A 311 8.88 21.21 4.45
N THR A 312 9.67 20.26 4.93
CA THR A 312 11.14 20.38 5.11
C THR A 312 11.95 19.55 4.13
N VAL A 313 11.29 18.71 3.32
CA VAL A 313 11.90 17.82 2.34
C VAL A 313 11.46 18.25 0.94
N ALA A 314 12.40 18.39 0.02
CA ALA A 314 12.11 18.60 -1.39
C ALA A 314 12.02 17.27 -2.13
N GLY A 315 10.99 17.09 -2.94
CA GLY A 315 10.89 15.95 -3.84
C GLY A 315 11.93 16.03 -4.96
N GLN A 316 12.35 14.88 -5.49
CA GLN A 316 13.30 14.79 -6.62
C GLN A 316 12.72 14.03 -7.82
N GLY A 317 11.39 13.90 -7.88
CA GLY A 317 10.67 13.34 -9.02
C GLY A 317 10.04 11.97 -8.78
N VAL A 318 10.06 11.44 -7.55
CA VAL A 318 9.32 10.21 -7.21
C VAL A 318 7.81 10.44 -7.34
N ASN A 319 7.09 9.45 -7.88
CA ASN A 319 5.63 9.50 -7.99
C ASN A 319 5.00 8.92 -6.72
N LEU A 320 4.11 9.65 -6.08
CA LEU A 320 3.31 9.19 -4.94
C LEU A 320 1.94 8.78 -5.46
N CYS A 321 1.55 7.52 -5.28
CA CYS A 321 0.39 6.93 -5.93
C CYS A 321 -0.53 6.26 -4.92
N PHE A 322 -1.83 6.47 -5.06
CA PHE A 322 -2.85 5.67 -4.40
C PHE A 322 -3.33 4.55 -5.33
N GLY A 323 -3.60 3.36 -4.82
CA GLY A 323 -4.23 2.31 -5.62
C GLY A 323 -5.75 2.50 -5.69
N GLN A 324 -6.49 1.38 -5.70
CA GLN A 324 -7.95 1.38 -5.77
C GLN A 324 -8.44 0.50 -4.63
N HIS A 325 -9.34 1.05 -3.81
CA HIS A 325 -10.01 0.29 -2.75
C HIS A 325 -10.59 -1.03 -3.33
N SER A 326 -10.06 -2.15 -2.83
CA SER A 326 -10.28 -3.46 -3.43
C SER A 326 -11.37 -4.28 -2.74
N GLY A 327 -11.53 -4.09 -1.43
CA GLY A 327 -12.48 -4.83 -0.60
C GLY A 327 -13.89 -4.26 -0.66
N TYR A 328 -14.90 -5.09 -0.40
CA TYR A 328 -16.24 -4.60 -0.08
C TYR A 328 -16.35 -4.11 1.36
N GLY A 329 -15.49 -4.58 2.28
CA GLY A 329 -15.39 -4.07 3.65
C GLY A 329 -14.63 -2.76 3.73
N GLY A 330 -14.69 -2.08 4.88
CA GLY A 330 -14.11 -0.75 5.06
C GLY A 330 -15.03 0.36 4.51
N TYR A 331 -14.58 1.61 4.62
CA TYR A 331 -15.44 2.75 4.27
C TYR A 331 -15.54 3.01 2.76
N GLY A 332 -16.67 3.57 2.35
CA GLY A 332 -16.89 4.10 1.01
C GLY A 332 -17.33 3.07 -0.03
N ASN A 333 -17.95 3.56 -1.10
CA ASN A 333 -18.64 2.73 -2.10
C ASN A 333 -18.05 2.87 -3.50
N TRP A 334 -16.88 3.50 -3.66
CA TRP A 334 -16.21 3.64 -4.95
C TRP A 334 -16.06 2.29 -5.64
N ILE A 335 -16.22 2.24 -6.95
CA ILE A 335 -16.14 0.99 -7.70
C ILE A 335 -14.85 0.22 -7.35
N ARG A 336 -15.00 -1.05 -6.97
CA ARG A 336 -13.85 -1.85 -6.55
C ARG A 336 -12.94 -2.17 -7.73
N GLY A 337 -11.66 -2.36 -7.45
CA GLY A 337 -10.69 -2.68 -8.48
C GLY A 337 -9.30 -2.91 -7.92
N SER A 338 -8.30 -2.81 -8.79
CA SER A 338 -6.89 -2.97 -8.43
C SER A 338 -6.02 -2.13 -9.36
N ARG A 339 -5.03 -1.45 -8.79
CA ARG A 339 -4.01 -0.77 -9.58
C ARG A 339 -3.03 -1.78 -10.17
N GLN A 340 -2.75 -1.62 -11.45
CA GLN A 340 -1.77 -2.39 -12.18
C GLN A 340 -0.54 -1.52 -12.44
N VAL A 341 0.63 -2.13 -12.44
CA VAL A 341 1.90 -1.50 -12.83
C VAL A 341 2.65 -2.44 -13.75
N ARG A 342 3.04 -1.97 -14.94
CA ARG A 342 3.81 -2.75 -15.92
C ARG A 342 5.11 -2.03 -16.27
N LEU A 343 6.22 -2.77 -16.21
CA LEU A 343 7.54 -2.29 -16.57
C LEU A 343 8.04 -3.03 -17.82
N ASP A 344 8.75 -2.31 -18.69
CA ASP A 344 9.50 -2.86 -19.83
C ASP A 344 11.01 -2.81 -19.55
N LEU A 345 11.67 -3.96 -19.65
CA LEU A 345 13.09 -4.14 -19.35
C LEU A 345 14.00 -3.27 -20.24
N ARG A 346 13.60 -2.99 -21.49
CA ARG A 346 14.38 -2.11 -22.38
C ARG A 346 14.29 -0.67 -21.91
N SER A 347 13.11 -0.21 -21.45
CA SER A 347 12.97 1.11 -20.83
C SER A 347 13.86 1.24 -19.58
N LEU A 348 13.89 0.20 -18.72
CA LEU A 348 14.73 0.19 -17.53
C LEU A 348 16.24 0.24 -17.86
N ARG A 349 16.69 -0.58 -18.81
CA ARG A 349 18.10 -0.64 -19.25
C ARG A 349 18.55 0.60 -20.04
N ALA A 350 17.62 1.31 -20.66
CA ALA A 350 17.87 2.60 -21.31
C ALA A 350 17.81 3.79 -20.34
N GLU A 351 17.73 3.53 -19.04
CA GLU A 351 17.69 4.54 -17.96
C GLU A 351 16.51 5.53 -18.08
N ARG A 352 15.45 5.17 -18.82
CA ARG A 352 14.21 5.96 -18.86
C ARG A 352 13.36 5.76 -17.61
N TRP A 353 13.43 4.56 -17.03
CA TRP A 353 12.74 4.18 -15.78
C TRP A 353 11.25 4.55 -15.81
N GLU A 354 10.59 4.21 -16.91
CA GLU A 354 9.16 4.40 -17.11
C GLU A 354 8.37 3.23 -16.50
N ALA A 355 7.22 3.55 -15.91
CA ALA A 355 6.27 2.57 -15.40
C ALA A 355 4.87 2.89 -15.93
N GLU A 356 4.30 1.97 -16.71
CA GLU A 356 2.89 2.05 -17.13
C GLU A 356 2.03 1.67 -15.93
N THR A 357 0.98 2.45 -15.64
CA THR A 357 0.03 2.12 -14.57
C THR A 357 -1.39 2.48 -14.95
N TRP A 358 -2.33 1.63 -14.57
CA TRP A 358 -3.76 1.82 -14.77
C TRP A 358 -4.53 1.18 -13.61
N ILE A 359 -5.82 1.45 -13.50
CA ILE A 359 -6.71 0.75 -12.58
C ILE A 359 -7.63 -0.16 -13.38
N ARG A 360 -7.66 -1.45 -13.01
CA ARG A 360 -8.65 -2.43 -13.49
C ARG A 360 -9.83 -2.43 -12.54
N LEU A 361 -10.99 -2.02 -13.02
CA LEU A 361 -12.23 -2.02 -12.25
C LEU A 361 -12.91 -3.38 -12.28
N GLU A 362 -13.74 -3.67 -11.28
CA GLU A 362 -14.51 -4.91 -11.22
C GLU A 362 -15.60 -5.01 -12.31
N SER A 363 -15.96 -3.91 -12.95
CA SER A 363 -16.76 -3.91 -14.20
C SER A 363 -15.98 -4.55 -15.36
N GLY A 364 -14.66 -4.54 -15.29
CA GLY A 364 -13.75 -4.88 -16.37
C GLY A 364 -13.20 -3.67 -17.10
N ASP A 365 -13.59 -2.43 -16.76
CA ASP A 365 -13.07 -1.22 -17.41
C ASP A 365 -11.62 -0.90 -16.97
N VAL A 366 -10.92 -0.13 -17.80
CA VAL A 366 -9.61 0.47 -17.49
C VAL A 366 -9.78 1.97 -17.32
N VAL A 367 -9.25 2.51 -16.23
CA VAL A 367 -9.22 3.95 -15.96
C VAL A 367 -7.85 4.39 -15.47
N GLY A 368 -7.52 5.68 -15.61
CA GLY A 368 -6.26 6.24 -15.13
C GLY A 368 -5.01 5.62 -15.75
N ASP A 369 -5.08 5.20 -17.02
CA ASP A 369 -3.96 4.64 -17.79
C ASP A 369 -2.93 5.72 -18.15
N VAL A 370 -1.75 5.64 -17.54
CA VAL A 370 -0.69 6.64 -17.63
C VAL A 370 0.71 6.00 -17.62
N VAL A 371 1.71 6.75 -18.07
CA VAL A 371 3.13 6.33 -18.03
C VAL A 371 3.91 7.25 -17.09
N LEU A 372 4.21 6.75 -15.88
CA LEU A 372 5.05 7.45 -14.91
C LEU A 372 6.46 7.63 -15.46
N ASN A 373 7.12 8.73 -15.08
CA ASN A 373 8.43 9.17 -15.59
C ASN A 373 8.55 9.43 -17.10
N GLY A 374 7.51 9.13 -17.89
CA GLY A 374 7.36 9.59 -19.26
C GLY A 374 6.76 10.99 -19.31
N THR A 375 5.52 11.09 -19.79
CA THR A 375 4.79 12.35 -20.00
C THR A 375 3.75 12.64 -18.91
N TYR A 376 3.68 11.83 -17.85
CA TYR A 376 2.78 12.02 -16.73
C TYR A 376 2.88 13.43 -16.10
N GLY A 377 1.72 14.03 -15.79
CA GLY A 377 1.60 15.40 -15.29
C GLY A 377 1.75 16.51 -16.35
N ARG A 378 2.13 16.17 -17.60
CA ARG A 378 2.22 17.09 -18.74
C ARG A 378 1.11 16.86 -19.74
N ASP A 379 0.82 15.60 -20.02
CA ASP A 379 -0.25 15.20 -20.93
C ASP A 379 -1.65 15.42 -20.33
N TRP A 380 -2.65 15.39 -21.21
CA TRP A 380 -4.06 15.47 -20.86
C TRP A 380 -4.71 14.08 -20.97
N TYR A 381 -5.28 13.61 -19.87
CA TYR A 381 -5.89 12.30 -19.74
C TYR A 381 -7.42 12.39 -19.59
N PRO A 382 -8.18 11.36 -19.99
CA PRO A 382 -9.57 11.22 -19.58
C PRO A 382 -9.68 11.25 -18.05
N ALA A 383 -10.63 12.01 -17.53
CA ALA A 383 -10.89 12.01 -16.10
C ALA A 383 -11.43 10.64 -15.67
N THR A 384 -10.90 10.12 -14.56
CA THR A 384 -11.39 8.87 -13.97
C THR A 384 -12.86 9.03 -13.54
N PRO A 385 -13.77 8.18 -14.01
CA PRO A 385 -15.16 8.19 -13.56
C PRO A 385 -15.24 7.89 -12.07
N ASN A 386 -15.91 8.76 -11.32
CA ASN A 386 -16.20 8.54 -9.91
C ASN A 386 -17.49 7.72 -9.76
N THR A 387 -17.39 6.43 -10.08
CA THR A 387 -18.53 5.49 -10.04
C THR A 387 -18.51 4.68 -8.75
N MET A 388 -19.68 4.16 -8.36
CA MET A 388 -19.87 3.43 -7.11
C MET A 388 -20.36 2.01 -7.39
N THR A 389 -20.00 1.07 -6.52
CA THR A 389 -20.52 -0.30 -6.49
C THR A 389 -21.15 -0.60 -5.14
N TYR A 390 -22.25 -1.35 -5.17
CA TYR A 390 -23.04 -1.65 -3.97
C TYR A 390 -23.30 -3.14 -3.86
N CYS A 391 -23.26 -3.64 -2.63
CA CYS A 391 -23.74 -4.95 -2.23
C CYS A 391 -25.13 -4.77 -1.63
N PRO A 392 -26.21 -5.27 -2.27
CA PRO A 392 -27.60 -5.02 -1.85
C PRO A 392 -27.93 -5.47 -0.41
N THR A 393 -27.15 -6.41 0.11
CA THR A 393 -27.29 -6.97 1.45
C THR A 393 -26.30 -6.37 2.46
N CYS A 394 -25.39 -5.49 2.03
CA CYS A 394 -24.35 -4.92 2.88
C CYS A 394 -24.83 -3.64 3.56
N ASN A 395 -24.47 -3.48 4.84
CA ASN A 395 -24.86 -2.32 5.63
C ASN A 395 -23.71 -1.32 5.76
N TYR A 396 -23.71 -0.34 4.87
CA TYR A 396 -22.71 0.72 4.81
C TYR A 396 -22.77 1.74 5.97
N THR A 397 -23.71 1.60 6.91
CA THR A 397 -23.76 2.46 8.13
C THR A 397 -22.92 1.91 9.27
N VAL A 398 -22.47 0.65 9.18
CA VAL A 398 -21.74 -0.06 10.24
C VAL A 398 -20.40 -0.58 9.68
N VAL A 399 -19.70 0.28 8.94
CA VAL A 399 -18.36 -0.01 8.42
C VAL A 399 -17.28 0.62 9.29
N THR A 400 -16.09 0.04 9.21
CA THR A 400 -14.87 0.61 9.75
C THR A 400 -14.69 2.01 9.19
N PRO A 401 -14.63 3.04 10.04
CA PRO A 401 -14.68 4.40 9.56
C PRO A 401 -13.31 4.83 9.04
N GLY A 402 -13.29 5.76 8.08
CA GLY A 402 -12.03 6.19 7.47
C GLY A 402 -11.05 6.85 8.46
N PRO A 403 -9.77 6.94 8.10
CA PRO A 403 -8.68 7.31 9.02
C PRO A 403 -8.90 8.62 9.78
N GLY A 404 -9.47 9.65 9.14
CA GLY A 404 -9.73 10.97 9.74
C GLY A 404 -10.92 11.03 10.72
N SER A 405 -11.66 9.94 10.92
CA SER A 405 -12.88 9.91 11.73
C SER A 405 -12.62 9.76 13.25
N PHE A 406 -11.49 9.15 13.64
CA PHE A 406 -11.19 8.81 15.03
C PHE A 406 -10.82 10.05 15.87
N GLN A 407 -10.14 11.04 15.28
CA GLN A 407 -9.73 12.26 16.00
C GLN A 407 -10.91 13.16 16.38
N ARG A 408 -12.03 13.12 15.62
CA ARG A 408 -13.24 13.90 15.96
C ARG A 408 -13.91 13.43 17.26
N LYS A 409 -13.72 12.17 17.67
CA LYS A 409 -14.35 11.63 18.89
C LYS A 409 -13.57 11.93 20.18
N MET A 410 -12.31 12.36 20.10
CA MET A 410 -11.50 12.68 21.29
C MET A 410 -11.58 14.14 21.75
N SER A 411 -12.33 15.02 21.07
CA SER A 411 -12.64 16.34 21.61
C SER A 411 -13.74 16.23 22.67
N PRO A 412 -13.48 16.54 23.96
CA PRO A 412 -14.55 16.66 24.93
C PRO A 412 -15.37 17.88 24.52
N VAL A 413 -16.61 17.63 24.13
CA VAL A 413 -17.64 18.65 23.96
C VAL A 413 -17.74 19.45 25.26
N ARG A 414 -17.08 20.61 25.31
CA ARG A 414 -17.43 21.67 26.25
C ARG A 414 -18.75 22.28 25.76
N ARG A 415 -19.87 21.63 26.09
CA ARG A 415 -21.16 22.31 26.19
C ARG A 415 -21.04 23.28 27.36
N ARG A 416 -20.88 24.57 27.06
CA ARG A 416 -21.24 25.63 28.01
C ARG A 416 -22.71 25.98 27.79
N LEU A 417 -23.39 26.06 28.93
CA LEU A 417 -24.77 26.51 29.15
C LEU A 417 -25.03 27.89 28.54
#